data_AF-Q9XMU5-F1
#
_entry.id   AF-Q9XMU5-F1
#
_cell.length_a   1.000
_cell.length_b   1.000
_cell.length_c   1.000
_cell.angle_alpha   90.00
_cell.angle_beta   90.00
_cell.angle_gamma   90.00
#
_symmetry.space_group_name_H-M   'P 1'
#
loop_
_entity.id
_entity.type
_entity.pdbx_description
1 polymer ?
#
loop_
_entity_poly.entity_id
_entity_poly.type
_entity_poly.pdbx_seq_one_letter_code
_entity_poly.pdbx_strand_id
1 'polypeptide(L)'
;MGKSNWRLKYISKSTMSKIFKESLGKKIKKKISIIMNKSSTIPLSLKDNTFFIHKGFKYRELKISHYHIGFKFGEFILTRKPHVHPKKSKSKSKSFRR
;
A
#
# COMPACT_ATOMS: atom_id res chain seq x y z
N MET A 1 13.43 2.94 10.96
CA MET A 1 13.35 3.12 12.43
C MET A 1 11.92 3.47 12.82
N GLY A 2 11.44 2.91 13.92
CA GLY A 2 10.07 3.13 14.42
C GLY A 2 9.98 4.32 15.39
N LYS A 3 8.77 4.54 15.91
CA LYS A 3 8.55 5.45 17.06
C LYS A 3 8.93 4.74 18.37
N SER A 4 9.24 5.51 19.41
CA SER A 4 9.39 5.00 20.78
C SER A 4 8.14 4.25 21.25
N ASN A 5 8.30 3.17 22.02
CA ASN A 5 7.20 2.26 22.37
C ASN A 5 6.05 2.94 23.15
N TRP A 6 6.37 3.92 24.01
CA TRP A 6 5.36 4.70 24.75
C TRP A 6 4.42 5.51 23.83
N ARG A 7 4.86 5.83 22.61
CA ARG A 7 4.03 6.50 21.60
C ARG A 7 3.20 5.47 20.86
N LEU A 8 1.92 5.37 21.24
CA LEU A 8 0.98 4.44 20.63
C LEU A 8 0.98 4.49 19.09
N LYS A 9 0.69 3.31 18.51
CA LYS A 9 0.56 3.13 17.07
C LYS A 9 -0.66 3.93 16.58
N TYR A 10 -0.48 4.60 15.45
CA TYR A 10 -1.53 5.46 14.89
C TYR A 10 -2.52 4.61 14.09
N ILE A 11 -3.81 4.75 14.40
CA ILE A 11 -4.91 4.18 13.60
C ILE A 11 -5.85 5.33 13.21
N SER A 12 -6.07 5.49 11.91
CA SER A 12 -6.94 6.54 11.39
C SER A 12 -8.43 6.27 11.67
N LYS A 13 -9.25 7.33 11.67
CA LYS A 13 -10.72 7.22 11.82
C LYS A 13 -11.35 6.24 10.82
N SER A 14 -10.87 6.24 9.58
CA SER A 14 -11.40 5.38 8.51
C SER A 14 -10.98 3.91 8.64
N THR A 15 -9.88 3.61 9.34
CA THR A 15 -9.48 2.24 9.67
C THR A 15 -10.18 1.77 10.93
N MET A 16 -10.37 2.63 11.93
CA MET A 16 -11.19 2.31 13.12
C MET A 16 -12.61 1.93 12.74
N SER A 17 -13.27 2.68 11.85
CA SER A 17 -14.62 2.34 11.40
C SER A 17 -14.70 1.00 10.67
N LYS A 18 -13.60 0.52 10.07
CA LYS A 18 -13.53 -0.83 9.47
C LYS A 18 -13.40 -1.91 10.54
N ILE A 19 -12.57 -1.69 11.55
CA ILE A 19 -12.45 -2.58 12.72
C ILE A 19 -13.81 -2.77 13.40
N PHE A 20 -14.56 -1.68 13.62
CA PHE A 20 -15.90 -1.79 14.19
C PHE A 20 -16.87 -2.60 13.30
N LYS A 21 -16.83 -2.39 11.98
CA LYS A 21 -17.67 -3.15 11.04
C LYS A 21 -17.33 -4.65 11.01
N GLU A 22 -16.05 -4.96 11.08
CA GLU A 22 -15.56 -6.33 11.18
C GLU A 22 -15.97 -6.98 12.50
N SER A 23 -15.87 -6.26 13.62
CA SER A 23 -16.34 -6.73 14.93
C SER A 23 -17.84 -7.03 14.94
N LEU A 24 -18.63 -6.34 14.11
CA LEU A 24 -20.06 -6.60 13.90
C LEU A 24 -20.33 -7.76 12.92
N GLY A 25 -19.30 -8.47 12.44
CA GLY A 25 -19.42 -9.56 11.47
C GLY A 25 -19.77 -9.11 10.05
N LYS A 26 -19.73 -7.80 9.74
CA LYS A 26 -20.06 -7.31 8.39
C LYS A 26 -18.89 -7.55 7.45
N LYS A 27 -19.09 -8.40 6.44
CA LYS A 27 -18.08 -8.66 5.40
C LYS A 27 -17.61 -7.36 4.73
N ILE A 28 -16.30 -7.23 4.58
CA ILE A 28 -15.67 -6.07 3.95
C ILE A 28 -15.95 -6.11 2.44
N LYS A 29 -16.92 -5.32 1.99
CA LYS A 29 -17.22 -5.14 0.55
C LYS A 29 -16.13 -4.31 -0.15
N LYS A 30 -16.10 -4.35 -1.49
CA LYS A 30 -15.11 -3.66 -2.35
C LYS A 30 -14.89 -2.16 -2.05
N LYS A 31 -15.94 -1.41 -1.69
CA LYS A 31 -15.81 0.01 -1.29
C LYS A 31 -15.21 0.18 0.11
N ILE A 32 -15.49 -0.76 1.01
CA ILE A 32 -15.02 -0.74 2.41
C ILE A 32 -13.57 -1.21 2.48
N SER A 33 -13.10 -2.05 1.56
CA SER A 33 -11.70 -2.50 1.50
C SER A 33 -10.72 -1.43 0.98
N ILE A 34 -11.18 -0.22 0.64
CA ILE A 34 -10.29 0.85 0.17
C ILE A 34 -9.58 1.53 1.34
N ILE A 35 -8.25 1.67 1.21
CA ILE A 35 -7.37 2.36 2.15
C ILE A 35 -6.76 3.60 1.49
N MET A 36 -7.12 4.76 2.03
CA MET A 36 -6.57 6.06 1.61
C MET A 36 -5.40 6.49 2.49
N ASN A 37 -5.56 6.35 3.82
CA ASN A 37 -4.55 6.78 4.77
C ASN A 37 -3.47 5.71 4.96
N LYS A 38 -2.35 5.90 4.25
CA LYS A 38 -1.19 5.00 4.24
C LYS A 38 -0.39 4.98 5.54
N SER A 39 -0.52 6.01 6.39
CA SER A 39 0.24 6.11 7.64
C SER A 39 -0.37 5.29 8.79
N SER A 40 -1.61 4.83 8.61
CA SER A 40 -2.32 3.97 9.55
C SER A 40 -1.60 2.62 9.69
N THR A 41 -1.53 2.14 10.93
CA THR A 41 -0.98 0.82 11.25
C THR A 41 -1.99 -0.27 11.00
N ILE A 42 -1.52 -1.44 10.58
CA ILE A 42 -2.33 -2.62 10.30
C ILE A 42 -2.70 -3.28 11.63
N PRO A 43 -3.99 -3.30 12.02
CA PRO A 43 -4.45 -3.94 13.24
C PRO A 43 -4.57 -5.46 13.06
N LEU A 44 -4.49 -6.20 14.18
CA LEU A 44 -4.70 -7.66 14.20
C LEU A 44 -6.11 -8.06 13.77
N SER A 45 -7.13 -7.23 14.06
CA SER A 45 -8.53 -7.54 13.72
C SER A 45 -8.72 -7.79 12.24
N LEU A 46 -8.08 -6.98 11.38
CA LEU A 46 -8.26 -7.02 9.93
C LEU A 46 -7.48 -8.15 9.23
N LYS A 47 -7.09 -9.19 9.98
CA LYS A 47 -6.38 -10.36 9.45
C LYS A 47 -7.26 -11.09 8.41
N ASP A 48 -6.62 -11.72 7.43
CA ASP A 48 -7.25 -12.55 6.39
C ASP A 48 -8.15 -11.81 5.40
N ASN A 49 -8.31 -10.49 5.57
CA ASN A 49 -9.01 -9.63 4.62
C ASN A 49 -8.11 -9.10 3.50
N THR A 50 -8.74 -8.78 2.37
CA THR A 50 -8.12 -8.12 1.21
C THR A 50 -8.41 -6.62 1.21
N PHE A 51 -7.37 -5.80 1.10
CA PHE A 51 -7.49 -4.34 1.00
C PHE A 51 -6.91 -3.79 -0.31
N PHE A 52 -7.51 -2.70 -0.79
CA PHE A 52 -7.07 -1.94 -1.95
C PHE A 52 -6.46 -0.61 -1.48
N ILE A 53 -5.14 -0.53 -1.52
CA ILE A 53 -4.37 0.64 -1.04
C ILE A 53 -4.16 1.62 -2.20
N HIS A 54 -4.50 2.89 -1.99
CA HIS A 54 -4.40 3.92 -3.01
C HIS A 54 -2.94 4.40 -3.26
N LYS A 55 -2.47 4.33 -4.51
CA LYS A 55 -1.14 4.82 -4.97
C LYS A 55 -1.17 5.97 -5.99
N GLY A 56 -2.17 6.83 -5.94
CA GLY A 56 -2.25 8.03 -6.79
C GLY A 56 -3.39 7.93 -7.79
N PHE A 57 -3.27 7.12 -8.84
CA PHE A 57 -4.35 6.91 -9.82
C PHE A 57 -4.89 5.48 -9.83
N LYS A 58 -4.16 4.53 -9.24
CA LYS A 58 -4.49 3.11 -9.16
C LYS A 58 -4.48 2.64 -7.72
N TYR A 59 -5.01 1.45 -7.52
CA TYR A 59 -4.94 0.73 -6.26
C TYR A 59 -3.93 -0.42 -6.35
N ARG A 60 -3.32 -0.77 -5.22
CA ARG A 60 -2.59 -2.03 -5.03
C ARG A 60 -3.41 -2.93 -4.12
N GLU A 61 -3.61 -4.16 -4.55
CA GLU A 61 -4.24 -5.19 -3.73
C GLU A 61 -3.24 -5.80 -2.74
N LEU A 62 -3.68 -6.01 -1.51
CA LEU A 62 -2.92 -6.66 -0.46
C LEU A 62 -3.85 -7.52 0.39
N LYS A 63 -3.54 -8.83 0.48
CA LYS A 63 -4.15 -9.74 1.45
C LYS A 63 -3.34 -9.72 2.75
N ILE A 64 -3.99 -9.39 3.86
CA ILE A 64 -3.31 -9.26 5.16
C ILE A 64 -3.08 -10.63 5.77
N SER A 65 -1.81 -10.99 5.95
CA SER A 65 -1.40 -12.14 6.76
C SER A 65 -0.91 -11.69 8.15
N HIS A 66 -0.68 -12.66 9.04
CA HIS A 66 -0.19 -12.39 10.39
C HIS A 66 1.10 -11.55 10.43
N TYR A 67 2.02 -11.77 9.49
CA TYR A 67 3.30 -11.05 9.43
C TYR A 67 3.18 -9.58 9.01
N HIS A 68 2.03 -9.16 8.48
CA HIS A 68 1.80 -7.76 8.10
C HIS A 68 1.37 -6.88 9.29
N ILE A 69 1.01 -7.51 10.42
CA ILE A 69 0.45 -6.81 11.57
C ILE A 69 1.49 -5.90 12.21
N GLY A 70 1.08 -4.68 12.54
CA GLY A 70 1.94 -3.69 13.18
C GLY A 70 2.76 -2.82 12.24
N PHE A 71 2.85 -3.17 10.95
CA PHE A 71 3.41 -2.32 9.89
C PHE A 71 2.39 -1.29 9.39
N LYS A 72 2.83 -0.32 8.59
CA LYS A 72 1.94 0.65 7.94
C LYS A 72 1.53 0.17 6.55
N PHE A 73 0.31 0.51 6.13
CA PHE A 73 -0.16 0.20 4.77
C PHE A 73 0.76 0.79 3.68
N GLY A 74 1.37 1.95 3.94
CA GLY A 74 2.28 2.62 3.01
C GLY A 74 3.61 1.91 2.75
N GLU A 75 4.00 0.94 3.57
CA GLU A 75 5.25 0.20 3.38
C GLU A 75 5.12 -0.84 2.27
N PHE A 76 3.92 -1.39 2.11
CA PHE A 76 3.59 -2.36 1.08
C PHE A 76 3.18 -1.70 -0.22
N ILE A 77 3.63 -0.49 -0.56
CA ILE A 77 3.25 0.15 -1.82
C ILE A 77 4.36 0.98 -2.42
N LEU A 78 4.63 0.75 -3.71
CA LEU A 78 5.51 1.60 -4.50
C LEU A 78 4.69 2.72 -5.12
N THR A 79 5.06 3.95 -4.79
CA THR A 79 4.40 5.17 -5.31
C THR A 79 5.10 5.75 -6.53
N ARG A 80 6.43 5.69 -6.57
CA ARG A 80 7.25 6.17 -7.68
C ARG A 80 7.75 5.00 -8.51
N LYS A 81 7.77 5.16 -9.84
CA LYS A 81 8.43 4.21 -10.75
C LYS A 81 9.96 4.33 -10.52
N PRO A 82 10.70 3.22 -10.40
CA PRO A 82 12.14 3.28 -10.27
C PRO A 82 12.76 3.92 -11.51
N HIS A 83 13.79 4.73 -11.27
CA HIS A 83 14.57 5.33 -12.35
C HIS A 83 15.51 4.26 -12.94
N VAL A 84 15.48 4.11 -14.27
CA VAL A 84 16.39 3.22 -14.99
C VAL A 84 17.24 4.10 -15.90
N HIS A 85 18.54 4.16 -15.63
CA HIS A 85 19.46 4.92 -16.48
C HIS A 85 19.58 4.21 -17.83
N PRO A 86 19.19 4.84 -18.96
CA PRO A 86 19.28 4.21 -20.27
C PRO A 86 20.75 3.98 -20.65
N LYS A 87 21.04 2.81 -21.25
CA LYS A 87 22.35 2.59 -21.88
C LYS A 87 22.39 3.42 -23.17
N LYS A 88 23.41 4.27 -23.34
CA LYS A 88 23.61 5.00 -24.60
C LYS A 88 23.78 3.98 -25.74
N SER A 89 22.88 3.99 -26.72
CA SER A 89 23.09 3.24 -27.95
C SER A 89 24.18 3.93 -28.76
N LYS A 90 25.14 3.17 -29.30
CA LYS A 90 26.02 3.69 -30.36
C LYS A 90 25.10 4.03 -31.54
N SER A 91 25.06 5.29 -31.96
CA SER A 91 24.35 5.68 -33.17
C SER A 91 24.85 4.80 -34.32
N LYS A 92 23.97 4.01 -34.94
CA LYS A 92 24.26 3.49 -36.27
C LYS A 92 24.34 4.73 -37.17
N SER A 93 25.55 5.08 -37.61
CA SER A 93 25.76 6.03 -38.68
C SER A 93 24.78 5.67 -39.80
N LYS A 94 23.81 6.55 -40.09
CA LYS A 94 22.97 6.39 -41.27
C LYS A 94 23.94 6.38 -42.45
N SER A 95 24.17 5.23 -43.08
CA SER A 95 24.86 5.19 -44.36
C SER A 95 23.97 5.95 -45.33
N PHE A 96 24.35 7.18 -45.65
CA PHE A 96 23.73 7.98 -46.69
C PHE A 96 24.00 7.24 -48.00
N ARG A 97 23.04 6.44 -48.48
CA ARG A 97 23.11 5.85 -49.82
C ARG A 97 22.78 6.98 -50.80
N ARG A 98 23.77 7.29 -51.64
CA ARG A 98 23.67 8.18 -52.82
C ARG A 98 22.69 7.60 -53.84
#